data_AF-A0A9E4U4F6-F1
#
_entry.id   AF-A0A9E4U4F6-F1
#
_cell.length_a   1.000
_cell.length_b   1.000
_cell.length_c   1.000
_cell.angle_alpha   90.00
_cell.angle_beta   90.00
_cell.angle_gamma   90.00
#
_symmetry.space_group_name_H-M   'P 1'
#
loop_
_entity.id
_entity.type
_entity.pdbx_description
1 polymer ?
#
loop_
_entity_poly.entity_id
_entity_poly.type
_entity_poly.pdbx_seq_one_letter_code
_entity_poly.pdbx_strand_id
1 'polypeptide(L)'
;MRGLENQGSGETRARSFAKTISWRVIATGITFGFAYLWLGSVAESAGLALLANGVKGVIYYGHERVWNGLHWGRTAPAELPASERNGHAPNLVEIDQSDRKALASTELVNETWR
;
A
#
# COMPACT_ATOMS: atom_id res chain seq x y z
N MET A 1 -21.77 1.28 24.26
CA MET A 1 -22.28 0.27 23.32
C MET A 1 -22.05 0.73 21.87
N ARG A 2 -20.97 0.25 21.26
CA ARG A 2 -20.64 0.12 19.82
C ARG A 2 -19.58 -1.00 19.84
N GLY A 3 -19.90 -2.28 19.79
CA GLY A 3 -20.70 -2.91 18.75
C GLY A 3 -19.86 -2.99 17.48
N LEU A 4 -19.04 -4.04 17.36
CA LEU A 4 -18.55 -4.69 16.13
C LEU A 4 -17.81 -3.74 15.15
N GLU A 5 -16.53 -3.88 14.86
CA GLU A 5 -16.03 -4.93 13.97
C GLU A 5 -14.51 -5.04 14.12
N ASN A 6 -14.09 -6.12 14.74
CA ASN A 6 -12.81 -6.75 14.49
C ASN A 6 -12.71 -7.07 12.99
N GLN A 7 -12.15 -6.17 12.18
CA GLN A 7 -11.80 -6.43 10.78
C GLN A 7 -10.51 -7.26 10.66
N GLY A 8 -10.39 -8.30 11.50
CA GLY A 8 -9.69 -9.51 11.14
C GLY A 8 -10.53 -10.30 10.13
N SER A 9 -10.71 -9.77 8.91
CA SER A 9 -11.24 -10.60 7.83
C SER A 9 -10.09 -11.43 7.28
N GLY A 10 -10.01 -12.69 7.72
CA GLY A 10 -9.12 -13.69 7.15
C GLY A 10 -9.35 -13.85 5.65
N GLU A 11 -8.63 -13.07 4.84
CA GLU A 11 -8.45 -13.38 3.43
C GLU A 11 -7.57 -14.63 3.35
N THR A 12 -8.21 -15.79 3.27
CA THR A 12 -7.51 -17.04 2.95
C THR A 12 -6.81 -16.85 1.61
N ARG A 13 -5.56 -17.34 1.46
CA ARG A 13 -4.77 -17.24 0.21
C ARG A 13 -5.57 -17.62 -1.05
N ALA A 14 -6.51 -18.55 -0.92
CA ALA A 14 -7.43 -18.96 -1.97
C ALA A 14 -8.39 -17.85 -2.45
N ARG A 15 -8.91 -17.01 -1.55
CA ARG A 15 -9.83 -15.90 -1.88
C ARG A 15 -9.11 -14.77 -2.63
N SER A 16 -7.91 -14.40 -2.18
CA SER A 16 -7.08 -13.41 -2.89
C SER A 16 -6.63 -13.93 -4.26
N PHE A 17 -6.33 -15.23 -4.36
CA PHE A 17 -6.02 -15.87 -5.64
C PHE A 17 -7.22 -15.89 -6.59
N ALA A 18 -8.40 -16.29 -6.11
CA ALA A 18 -9.62 -16.26 -6.90
C ALA A 18 -9.95 -14.85 -7.39
N LYS A 19 -9.83 -13.84 -6.51
CA LYS A 19 -9.99 -12.43 -6.87
C LYS A 19 -9.01 -12.00 -7.96
N THR A 20 -7.76 -12.45 -7.87
CA THR A 20 -6.73 -12.16 -8.88
C THR A 20 -7.09 -12.79 -10.23
N ILE A 21 -7.52 -14.05 -10.26
CA ILE A 21 -7.95 -14.72 -11.49
C ILE A 21 -9.16 -14.00 -12.09
N SER A 22 -10.20 -13.72 -11.29
CA SER A 22 -11.39 -13.01 -11.75
C SER A 22 -11.01 -11.67 -12.40
N TRP A 23 -10.11 -10.92 -11.75
CA TRP A 23 -9.60 -9.68 -12.31
C TRP A 23 -8.82 -9.89 -13.62
N ARG A 24 -7.99 -10.93 -13.72
CA ARG A 24 -7.23 -11.24 -14.94
C ARG A 24 -8.12 -11.60 -16.11
N VAL A 25 -9.18 -12.38 -15.89
CA VAL A 25 -10.15 -12.74 -16.93
C VAL A 25 -10.85 -11.48 -17.46
N ILE A 26 -11.34 -10.62 -16.55
CA ILE A 26 -12.04 -9.38 -16.93
C ILE A 26 -11.10 -8.45 -17.71
N ALA A 27 -9.90 -8.18 -17.19
CA ALA A 27 -8.94 -7.28 -17.83
C ALA A 27 -8.50 -7.77 -19.22
N THR A 28 -8.28 -9.08 -19.36
CA THR A 28 -7.91 -9.69 -20.65
C THR A 28 -9.07 -9.63 -21.63
N GLY A 29 -10.30 -9.92 -21.17
CA GLY A 29 -11.51 -9.85 -21.99
C GLY A 29 -11.78 -8.43 -22.51
N ILE A 30 -11.60 -7.40 -21.67
CA ILE A 30 -11.71 -6.00 -22.09
C ILE A 30 -10.69 -5.68 -23.18
N THR A 31 -9.42 -6.05 -22.96
CA THR A 31 -8.33 -5.76 -23.91
C THR A 31 -8.58 -6.46 -25.25
N PHE A 32 -8.97 -7.73 -25.22
CA PHE A 32 -9.33 -8.48 -26.42
C PHE A 32 -10.55 -7.89 -27.12
N GLY A 33 -11.61 -7.53 -26.37
CA GLY A 33 -12.81 -6.93 -26.93
C GLY A 33 -12.52 -5.60 -27.63
N PHE A 34 -11.73 -4.72 -27.00
CA PHE A 34 -11.29 -3.46 -27.64
C PHE A 34 -10.43 -3.71 -28.87
N ALA A 35 -9.49 -4.67 -28.80
CA ALA A 35 -8.68 -5.05 -29.94
C ALA A 35 -9.55 -5.57 -31.10
N TYR A 36 -10.55 -6.40 -30.80
CA TYR A 36 -11.48 -6.97 -31.77
C TYR A 36 -12.41 -5.95 -32.40
N LEU A 37 -12.93 -5.01 -31.62
CA LEU A 37 -13.71 -3.89 -32.16
C LEU A 37 -12.91 -3.04 -33.15
N TRP A 38 -11.59 -2.94 -32.95
CA TRP A 38 -10.72 -2.12 -33.80
C TRP A 38 -10.20 -2.88 -35.03
N LEU A 39 -9.76 -4.13 -34.87
CA LEU A 39 -9.15 -4.94 -35.93
C LEU A 39 -10.18 -5.77 -36.72
N GLY A 40 -11.32 -6.13 -36.11
CA GLY A 40 -12.33 -7.01 -36.71
C GLY A 40 -11.90 -8.48 -36.89
N SER A 41 -10.67 -8.84 -36.50
CA SER A 41 -10.09 -10.18 -36.63
C SER A 41 -9.72 -10.78 -35.28
N VAL A 42 -10.17 -12.01 -35.02
CA VAL A 42 -9.89 -12.73 -33.76
C VAL A 42 -8.38 -12.98 -33.59
N ALA A 43 -7.69 -13.38 -34.66
CA ALA A 43 -6.27 -13.74 -34.60
C ALA A 43 -5.40 -12.52 -34.26
N GLU A 44 -5.65 -11.39 -34.92
CA GLU A 44 -4.89 -10.16 -34.69
C GLU A 44 -5.20 -9.58 -33.30
N SER A 45 -6.46 -9.68 -32.86
CA SER A 45 -6.89 -9.19 -31.55
C SER A 45 -6.30 -9.99 -30.39
N ALA A 46 -6.19 -11.32 -30.57
CA ALA A 46 -5.51 -12.18 -29.61
C ALA A 46 -4.02 -11.85 -29.54
N GLY A 47 -3.37 -11.64 -30.69
CA GLY A 47 -1.97 -11.19 -30.75
C GLY A 47 -1.75 -9.87 -30.04
N LEU A 48 -2.61 -8.87 -30.27
CA LEU A 48 -2.52 -7.57 -29.63
C LEU A 48 -2.76 -7.65 -28.12
N ALA A 49 -3.75 -8.43 -27.67
CA ALA A 49 -4.04 -8.61 -26.25
C ALA A 49 -2.87 -9.27 -25.49
N LEU A 50 -2.22 -10.25 -26.11
CA LEU A 50 -1.02 -10.89 -25.57
C LEU A 50 0.16 -9.90 -25.52
N LEU A 51 0.40 -9.17 -26.61
CA LEU A 51 1.45 -8.16 -26.69
C LEU A 51 1.24 -7.07 -25.62
N ALA A 52 0.02 -6.56 -25.48
CA ALA A 52 -0.32 -5.54 -24.49
C ALA A 52 -0.07 -6.01 -23.05
N ASN A 53 -0.39 -7.27 -22.74
CA ASN A 53 -0.07 -7.86 -21.44
C ASN A 53 1.45 -7.96 -21.23
N GLY A 54 2.20 -8.41 -22.24
CA GLY A 54 3.67 -8.49 -22.18
C GLY A 54 4.33 -7.12 -21.97
N VAL A 55 3.97 -6.14 -22.80
CA VAL A 55 4.47 -4.76 -22.72
C VAL A 55 4.18 -4.14 -21.36
N LYS A 56 2.96 -4.31 -20.83
CA LYS A 56 2.62 -3.83 -19.48
C LYS A 56 3.50 -4.45 -18.41
N GLY A 57 3.84 -5.73 -18.53
CA GLY A 57 4.78 -6.40 -17.64
C GLY A 57 6.18 -5.80 -17.69
N VAL A 58 6.72 -5.59 -18.90
CA VAL A 58 8.05 -5.00 -19.11
C VAL A 58 8.10 -3.56 -18.56
N ILE A 59 7.08 -2.74 -18.85
CA ILE A 59 6.99 -1.37 -18.36
C ILE A 59 6.90 -1.35 -16.83
N TYR A 60 6.06 -2.20 -16.23
CA TYR A 60 5.94 -2.27 -14.77
C TYR A 60 7.28 -2.63 -14.11
N TYR A 61 7.98 -3.63 -14.64
CA TYR A 61 9.29 -4.00 -14.14
C TYR A 61 10.29 -2.86 -14.27
N GLY A 62 10.35 -2.20 -15.44
CA GLY A 62 11.20 -1.03 -15.64
C GLY A 62 10.88 0.11 -14.68
N HIS A 63 9.58 0.39 -14.49
CA HIS A 63 9.09 1.38 -13.54
C HIS A 63 9.55 1.09 -12.12
N GLU A 64 9.42 -0.16 -11.66
CA GLU A 64 9.89 -0.57 -10.33
C GLU A 64 11.41 -0.42 -10.18
N ARG A 65 12.19 -0.72 -11.24
CA ARG A 65 13.65 -0.54 -11.20
C ARG A 65 14.07 0.92 -11.15
N VAL A 66 13.40 1.77 -11.91
CA VAL A 66 13.62 3.22 -11.85
C VAL A 66 13.24 3.74 -10.46
N TRP A 67 12.08 3.33 -9.93
CA TRP A 67 11.58 3.77 -8.63
C TRP A 67 12.46 3.31 -7.47
N ASN A 68 12.96 2.07 -7.49
CA ASN A 68 13.87 1.57 -6.45
C ASN A 68 15.20 2.34 -6.42
N GLY A 69 15.63 2.91 -7.55
CA GLY A 69 16.79 3.79 -7.63
C GLY A 69 16.52 5.21 -7.11
N LEU A 70 15.27 5.66 -7.11
CA LEU A 70 14.87 6.97 -6.59
C LEU A 70 14.74 6.89 -5.06
N HIS A 71 15.71 7.48 -4.34
CA HIS A 71 15.68 7.65 -2.88
C HIS A 71 14.67 8.71 -2.41
N TRP A 72 13.55 8.86 -3.11
CA TRP A 72 12.56 9.88 -2.76
C TRP A 72 11.78 9.45 -1.52
N GLY A 73 11.74 10.31 -0.50
CA GLY A 73 10.90 10.13 0.69
C GLY A 73 11.43 9.20 1.78
N ARG A 74 12.68 8.73 1.74
CA ARG A 74 13.29 8.10 2.94
C ARG A 74 13.65 9.19 3.95
N THR A 75 12.81 9.39 4.95
CA THR A 75 13.27 9.97 6.21
C THR A 75 14.25 9.00 6.84
N ALA A 76 15.40 9.50 7.30
CA ALA A 76 16.29 8.72 8.15
C ALA A 76 15.44 8.09 9.26
N PRO A 77 15.72 6.83 9.67
CA PRO A 77 15.14 6.30 10.90
C PRO A 77 15.39 7.38 11.94
N ALA A 78 14.33 7.86 12.62
CA ALA A 78 14.50 8.77 13.72
C ALA A 78 15.60 8.17 14.59
N GLU A 79 16.79 8.76 14.56
CA GLU A 79 17.90 8.26 15.36
C GLU A 79 17.37 8.39 16.78
N LEU A 80 17.01 7.26 17.37
CA LEU A 80 16.61 7.24 18.76
C LEU A 80 17.75 7.95 19.50
N PRO A 81 17.45 8.98 20.30
CA PRO A 81 18.48 9.75 20.99
C PRO A 81 19.42 8.77 21.68
N ALA A 82 20.71 9.08 21.74
CA ALA A 82 21.76 8.17 22.20
C ALA A 82 21.49 7.51 23.58
N SER A 83 20.53 8.06 24.35
CA SER A 83 19.95 7.49 25.57
C SER A 83 19.20 6.17 25.35
N GLU A 84 18.40 6.00 24.30
CA GLU A 84 17.60 4.78 24.06
C GLU A 84 18.37 3.67 23.34
N ARG A 85 19.41 4.01 22.56
CA ARG A 85 20.27 3.02 21.88
C ARG A 85 21.01 2.11 22.86
N ASN A 86 21.22 2.58 24.10
CA ASN A 86 21.95 1.87 25.15
C ASN A 86 21.03 1.24 26.20
N GLY A 87 19.81 0.84 25.88
CA GLY A 87 18.97 -0.02 26.75
C GLY A 87 18.65 0.51 28.16
N HIS A 88 19.07 1.72 28.50
CA HIS A 88 18.64 2.42 29.69
C HIS A 88 17.29 3.02 29.34
N ALA A 89 16.23 2.22 29.51
CA ALA A 89 14.88 2.75 29.51
C ALA A 89 14.92 3.99 30.41
N PRO A 90 14.60 5.20 29.92
CA PRO A 90 14.47 6.35 30.78
C PRO A 90 13.55 5.92 31.91
N ASN A 91 13.97 6.11 33.16
CA ASN A 91 13.14 5.79 34.31
C ASN A 91 11.75 6.39 34.03
N LEU A 92 10.73 5.54 33.79
CA LEU A 92 9.34 5.95 33.52
C LEU A 92 8.70 6.71 34.70
N VAL A 93 9.51 6.97 35.74
CA VAL A 93 9.22 7.70 36.97
C VAL A 93 9.42 9.21 36.80
N GLU A 94 10.15 9.67 35.78
CA GLU A 94 10.38 11.10 35.54
C GLU A 94 9.85 11.53 34.17
N ILE A 95 8.54 11.34 33.95
CA ILE A 95 7.86 12.15 32.93
C ILE A 95 7.88 13.57 33.47
N ASP A 96 8.79 14.37 32.92
CA ASP A 96 8.96 15.76 33.31
C ASP A 96 7.62 16.49 33.22
N GLN A 97 7.40 17.40 34.17
CA GLN A 97 6.13 18.10 34.31
C GLN A 97 5.81 18.95 33.07
N SER A 98 6.82 19.25 32.24
CA SER A 98 6.65 19.90 30.94
C SER A 98 5.99 18.99 29.91
N ASP A 99 6.39 17.73 29.82
CA ASP A 99 5.83 16.74 28.89
C ASP A 99 4.36 16.45 29.22
N ARG A 100 4.00 16.38 30.51
CA ARG A 100 2.60 16.22 30.92
C ARG A 100 1.71 17.38 30.49
N LYS A 101 2.22 18.61 30.49
CA LYS A 101 1.46 19.78 30.04
C LYS A 101 1.31 19.81 28.52
N ALA A 102 2.36 19.39 27.80
CA ALA A 102 2.33 19.25 26.34
C ALA A 102 1.26 18.23 25.91
N LEU A 103 1.22 17.06 26.56
CA LEU A 103 0.23 16.01 26.27
C LEU A 103 -1.21 16.45 26.57
N ALA A 104 -1.42 17.12 27.69
CA ALA A 104 -2.73 17.69 28.04
C ALA A 104 -3.21 18.73 27.02
N SER A 105 -2.30 19.57 26.50
CA SER A 105 -2.65 20.56 25.48
C SER A 105 -3.08 19.92 24.15
N THR A 106 -2.44 18.81 23.76
CA THR A 106 -2.78 18.08 22.54
C THR A 106 -4.06 17.26 22.65
N GLU A 107 -4.38 16.71 23.82
CA GLU A 107 -5.67 16.05 24.06
C GLU A 107 -6.84 17.05 23.95
N LEU A 108 -6.69 18.25 24.54
CA LEU A 108 -7.70 19.30 24.44
C LEU A 108 -7.99 19.71 22.99
N VAL A 109 -6.96 19.83 22.16
CA VAL A 109 -7.13 20.16 20.73
C VAL A 109 -7.86 19.04 19.98
N ASN A 110 -7.63 17.78 20.33
CA ASN A 110 -8.22 16.63 19.65
C ASN A 110 -9.69 16.37 20.06
N GLU A 111 -10.10 16.78 21.27
CA GLU A 111 -11.50 16.72 21.72
C GLU A 111 -12.35 17.88 21.20
N THR A 112 -11.74 18.98 20.76
CA THR A 112 -12.46 20.16 20.25
C THR A 112 -13.05 19.94 18.84
N TRP A 113 -12.59 18.92 18.10
CA TRP A 113 -13.00 18.64 16.72
C TRP A 113 -13.66 17.26 16.51
N ARG A 114 -14.23 16.67 17.57
CA ARG A 114 -15.15 15.53 17.48
C ARG A 114 -16.60 15.97 17.67
#